data_AF-A0A418XS44-F1
#
_entry.id   AF-A0A418XS44-F1
#
_cell.length_a   1.000
_cell.length_b   1.000
_cell.length_c   1.000
_cell.angle_alpha   90.00
_cell.angle_beta   90.00
_cell.angle_gamma   90.00
#
_symmetry.space_group_name_H-M   'P 1'
#
loop_
_entity.id
_entity.type
_entity.pdbx_description
1 polymer ?
#
loop_
_entity_poly.entity_id
_entity_poly.type
_entity_poly.pdbx_seq_one_letter_code
_entity_poly.pdbx_strand_id
1 'polypeptide(L)'
;MIQQRPGDVLEVFYEDNWYYLVVITKIFMFGGNIVYAFHGDGKKIDDFVPSTEKSGFNICTDFLLPKKEGIVKRIGKVEDPAKYLVINLIKGCHEHRKGMKAKEWWLYTVDPPRKHVARVSRLTKRESLAMDSGMFAFDLTAKKIHENYTPDQNPFIERGVFRGLFS
;
A
#
# COMPACT_ATOMS: atom_id res chain seq x y z
N MET A 1 -1.55 14.80 -19.15
CA MET A 1 -1.75 13.93 -17.97
C MET A 1 -1.28 12.52 -18.33
N ILE A 2 -0.32 11.94 -17.61
CA ILE A 2 0.15 10.57 -17.92
C ILE A 2 -0.89 9.52 -17.51
N GLN A 3 -1.22 8.61 -18.43
CA GLN A 3 -2.12 7.50 -18.18
C GLN A 3 -1.35 6.34 -17.54
N GLN A 4 -1.65 5.99 -16.29
CA GLN A 4 -1.03 4.86 -15.58
C GLN A 4 -1.51 3.53 -16.17
N ARG A 5 -0.60 2.56 -16.26
CA ARG A 5 -0.87 1.17 -16.68
C ARG A 5 -0.20 0.20 -15.72
N PRO A 6 -0.76 -1.01 -15.52
CA PRO A 6 -0.07 -2.11 -14.84
C PRO A 6 1.34 -2.30 -15.40
N GLY A 7 2.31 -2.42 -14.50
CA GLY A 7 3.72 -2.55 -14.80
C GLY A 7 4.46 -1.21 -14.93
N ASP A 8 3.77 -0.07 -14.99
CA ASP A 8 4.46 1.23 -15.02
C ASP A 8 5.29 1.42 -13.75
N VAL A 9 6.56 1.83 -13.93
CA VAL A 9 7.40 2.31 -12.85
C VAL A 9 7.31 3.83 -12.84
N LEU A 10 6.79 4.36 -11.74
CA LEU A 10 6.56 5.77 -11.56
C LEU A 10 7.62 6.35 -10.63
N GLU A 11 8.14 7.49 -11.05
CA GLU A 11 8.87 8.44 -10.23
C GLU A 11 7.93 9.61 -9.96
N VAL A 12 7.72 9.93 -8.69
CA VAL A 12 6.82 10.99 -8.24
C VAL A 12 7.59 11.98 -7.40
N PHE A 13 7.61 13.24 -7.82
CA PHE A 13 8.08 14.36 -7.02
C PHE A 13 6.88 15.06 -6.39
N TYR A 14 6.86 15.14 -5.06
CA TYR A 14 5.77 15.75 -4.29
C TYR A 14 6.31 16.24 -2.94
N GLU A 15 5.91 17.44 -2.50
CA GLU A 15 6.36 18.07 -1.25
C GLU A 15 7.90 17.95 -1.04
N ASP A 16 8.67 18.35 -2.06
CA ASP A 16 10.14 18.34 -2.08
C ASP A 16 10.82 16.96 -1.92
N ASN A 17 10.06 15.88 -2.08
CA ASN A 17 10.53 14.51 -1.95
C ASN A 17 10.28 13.69 -3.22
N TRP A 18 11.12 12.69 -3.44
CA TRP A 18 11.02 11.72 -4.53
C TRP A 18 10.52 10.38 -4.03
N TYR A 19 9.53 9.84 -4.72
CA TYR A 19 8.89 8.57 -4.43
C TYR A 19 8.92 7.68 -5.65
N TYR A 20 9.11 6.39 -5.43
CA TYR A 20 9.16 5.38 -6.47
C TYR A 20 8.05 4.37 -6.25
N LEU A 21 7.30 4.04 -7.30
CA LEU A 21 6.17 3.13 -7.22
C LEU A 21 6.10 2.21 -8.44
N VAL A 22 5.63 0.97 -8.24
CA VAL A 22 5.20 0.08 -9.33
C VAL A 22 3.68 0.01 -9.34
N VAL A 23 3.06 0.30 -10.49
CA VAL A 23 1.61 0.18 -10.66
C VAL A 23 1.23 -1.29 -10.86
N ILE A 24 0.40 -1.84 -9.97
CA ILE A 24 -0.03 -3.24 -10.04
C ILE A 24 -1.32 -3.38 -10.87
N THR A 25 -2.26 -2.45 -10.70
CA THR A 25 -3.57 -2.48 -11.36
C THR A 25 -3.85 -1.18 -12.13
N LYS A 26 -4.72 -1.20 -13.14
CA LYS A 26 -5.10 0.02 -13.91
C LYS A 26 -5.82 1.06 -13.06
N ILE A 27 -6.98 0.70 -12.52
CA ILE A 27 -7.84 1.55 -11.70
C ILE A 27 -8.56 0.61 -10.75
N PHE A 28 -8.50 0.93 -9.47
CA PHE A 28 -9.22 0.33 -8.37
C PHE A 28 -10.18 1.39 -7.78
N MET A 29 -10.79 1.08 -6.62
CA MET A 29 -11.76 1.90 -5.90
C MET A 29 -11.62 3.42 -6.13
N PHE A 30 -12.67 4.03 -6.69
CA PHE A 30 -12.81 5.48 -6.86
C PHE A 30 -11.66 6.18 -7.60
N GLY A 31 -10.99 5.49 -8.54
CA GLY A 31 -9.94 6.09 -9.36
C GLY A 31 -8.52 5.89 -8.82
N GLY A 32 -8.37 5.26 -7.65
CA GLY A 32 -7.07 4.89 -7.10
C GLY A 32 -6.39 3.77 -7.90
N ASN A 33 -5.09 3.60 -7.73
CA ASN A 33 -4.31 2.49 -8.28
C ASN A 33 -3.80 1.66 -7.11
N ILE A 34 -3.87 0.33 -7.20
CA ILE A 34 -3.04 -0.50 -6.32
C ILE A 34 -1.62 -0.41 -6.84
N VAL A 35 -0.71 -0.02 -5.95
CA VAL A 35 0.70 0.15 -6.23
C VAL A 35 1.53 -0.60 -5.21
N TYR A 36 2.75 -0.95 -5.59
CA TYR A 36 3.81 -1.20 -4.62
C TYR A 36 4.59 0.10 -4.45
N ALA A 37 4.53 0.66 -3.23
CA ALA A 37 5.26 1.85 -2.86
C ALA A 37 6.57 1.44 -2.18
N PHE A 38 7.71 1.83 -2.76
CA PHE A 38 9.01 1.57 -2.13
C PHE A 38 9.20 2.51 -0.96
N HIS A 39 9.78 2.00 0.13
CA HIS A 39 10.30 2.86 1.20
C HIS A 39 11.48 3.69 0.71
N GLY A 40 11.67 4.87 1.30
CA GLY A 40 12.77 5.76 0.95
C GLY A 40 12.84 6.96 1.88
N ASP A 41 13.95 7.69 1.83
CA ASP A 41 14.20 8.91 2.60
C ASP A 41 13.79 10.18 1.85
N GLY A 42 13.09 10.04 0.72
CA GLY A 42 12.65 11.15 -0.13
C GLY A 42 13.73 11.71 -1.05
N LYS A 43 14.97 11.20 -1.02
CA LYS A 43 16.00 11.63 -1.96
C LYS A 43 15.73 11.05 -3.34
N LYS A 44 16.12 11.83 -4.36
CA LYS A 44 16.14 11.35 -5.74
C LYS A 44 17.18 10.24 -5.88
N ILE A 45 16.80 9.17 -6.55
CA ILE A 45 17.67 8.06 -6.93
C ILE A 45 17.86 8.12 -8.44
N ASP A 46 19.06 8.46 -8.87
CA ASP A 46 19.41 8.37 -10.29
C ASP A 46 19.42 6.90 -10.72
N ASP A 47 18.87 6.62 -11.89
CA ASP A 47 18.74 5.28 -12.47
C ASP A 47 18.05 4.25 -11.55
N PHE A 48 16.94 4.65 -10.92
CA PHE A 48 16.15 3.76 -10.06
C PHE A 48 15.74 2.46 -10.79
N VAL A 49 16.23 1.32 -10.29
CA VAL A 49 15.82 -0.02 -10.73
C VAL A 49 14.84 -0.62 -9.72
N PRO A 50 13.61 -1.00 -10.13
CA PRO A 50 12.65 -1.65 -9.24
C PRO A 50 13.12 -3.09 -8.92
N SER A 51 12.97 -3.53 -7.67
CA SER A 51 13.24 -4.92 -7.26
C SER A 51 12.30 -5.32 -6.14
N THR A 52 11.80 -6.56 -6.16
CA THR A 52 10.98 -7.12 -5.08
C THR A 52 11.75 -7.35 -3.79
N GLU A 53 13.09 -7.29 -3.83
CA GLU A 53 13.96 -7.35 -2.66
C GLU A 53 14.04 -6.01 -1.91
N LYS A 54 13.75 -4.90 -2.59
CA LYS A 54 13.68 -3.58 -1.95
C LYS A 54 12.42 -3.50 -1.10
N SER A 55 12.54 -2.98 0.11
CA SER A 55 11.42 -2.86 1.04
C SER A 55 10.36 -1.88 0.54
N GLY A 56 9.10 -2.22 0.79
CA GLY A 56 7.94 -1.43 0.43
C GLY A 56 6.65 -2.15 0.81
N PHE A 57 5.52 -1.61 0.36
CA PHE A 57 4.21 -2.14 0.71
C PHE A 57 3.17 -1.91 -0.39
N ASN A 58 2.10 -2.71 -0.37
CA ASN A 58 0.94 -2.47 -1.22
C ASN A 58 0.00 -1.45 -0.59
N ILE A 59 -0.49 -0.52 -1.41
CA ILE A 59 -1.47 0.49 -1.04
C ILE A 59 -2.32 0.87 -2.25
N CYS A 60 -3.58 1.23 -2.01
CA CYS A 60 -4.41 1.87 -3.01
C CYS A 60 -4.29 3.39 -2.87
N THR A 61 -3.74 4.05 -3.88
CA THR A 61 -3.49 5.50 -3.86
C THR A 61 -3.98 6.17 -5.14
N ASP A 62 -4.51 7.38 -5.03
CA ASP A 62 -4.70 8.25 -6.19
C ASP A 62 -3.46 9.12 -6.44
N PHE A 63 -3.37 9.66 -7.66
CA PHE A 63 -2.28 10.54 -8.07
C PHE A 63 -2.76 11.95 -8.38
N LEU A 64 -3.92 12.37 -7.84
CA LEU A 64 -4.51 13.67 -8.16
C LEU A 64 -3.63 14.82 -7.67
N LEU A 65 -3.24 14.78 -6.40
CA LEU A 65 -2.37 15.80 -5.79
C LEU A 65 -1.01 15.90 -6.48
N PRO A 66 -0.21 14.83 -6.64
CA PRO A 66 1.10 14.94 -7.27
C PRO A 66 1.02 15.31 -8.76
N LYS A 67 -0.08 15.03 -9.47
CA LYS A 67 -0.27 15.52 -10.84
C LYS A 67 -0.58 17.01 -10.91
N LYS A 68 -1.14 17.59 -9.85
CA LYS A 68 -1.53 19.00 -9.77
C LYS A 68 -0.40 19.87 -9.22
N GLU A 69 0.30 19.38 -8.20
CA GLU A 69 1.22 20.17 -7.36
C GLU A 69 2.66 19.67 -7.42
N GLY A 70 2.91 18.58 -8.14
CA GLY A 70 4.24 17.98 -8.29
C GLY A 70 4.47 17.44 -9.69
N ILE A 71 5.24 16.36 -9.79
CA ILE A 71 5.56 15.70 -11.06
C ILE A 71 5.29 14.21 -10.90
N VAL A 72 4.57 13.64 -11.86
CA VAL A 72 4.43 12.19 -12.01
C VAL A 72 5.03 11.79 -13.34
N LYS A 73 6.13 11.06 -13.31
CA LYS A 73 6.88 10.62 -14.48
C LYS A 73 6.92 9.09 -14.52
N ARG A 74 6.74 8.52 -15.71
CA ARG A 74 7.08 7.11 -15.94
C ARG A 74 8.56 7.02 -16.29
N ILE A 75 9.30 6.23 -15.54
CA ILE A 75 10.75 6.03 -15.73
C ILE A 75 11.08 4.65 -16.25
N GLY A 76 10.12 3.74 -16.28
CA GLY A 76 10.32 2.40 -16.80
C GLY A 76 9.05 1.56 -16.77
N LYS A 77 9.23 0.26 -17.00
CA LYS A 77 8.17 -0.73 -16.96
C LYS A 77 8.72 -2.06 -16.43
N VAL A 78 7.96 -2.73 -15.56
CA VAL A 78 8.18 -4.14 -15.20
C VAL A 78 7.27 -5.03 -16.04
N GLU A 79 7.76 -6.20 -16.42
CA GLU A 79 7.00 -7.15 -17.25
C GLU A 79 5.85 -7.79 -16.47
N ASP A 80 6.13 -8.22 -15.24
CA ASP A 80 5.19 -8.90 -14.36
C ASP A 80 4.94 -8.09 -13.07
N PRO A 81 3.95 -7.17 -13.08
CA PRO A 81 3.62 -6.38 -11.90
C PRO A 81 3.08 -7.22 -10.73
N ALA A 82 2.58 -8.44 -10.98
CA ALA A 82 2.03 -9.28 -9.92
C ALA A 82 3.11 -9.74 -8.92
N LYS A 83 4.39 -9.76 -9.32
CA LYS A 83 5.52 -10.03 -8.41
C LYS A 83 5.65 -9.01 -7.28
N TYR A 84 5.12 -7.80 -7.48
CA TYR A 84 5.12 -6.74 -6.48
C TYR A 84 3.87 -6.77 -5.58
N LEU A 85 2.97 -7.74 -5.76
CA LEU A 85 1.86 -7.98 -4.85
C LEU A 85 2.34 -8.86 -3.69
N VAL A 86 2.43 -8.29 -2.50
CA VAL A 86 2.91 -8.97 -1.29
C VAL A 86 2.00 -10.16 -0.96
N ILE A 87 0.69 -9.92 -0.89
CA ILE A 87 -0.32 -10.97 -0.85
C ILE A 87 -1.57 -10.53 -1.62
N ASN A 88 -2.29 -11.48 -2.21
CA ASN A 88 -3.56 -11.24 -2.90
C ASN A 88 -4.73 -11.10 -1.91
N LEU A 89 -4.60 -10.19 -0.93
CA LEU A 89 -5.63 -9.89 0.05
C LEU A 89 -5.69 -8.40 0.38
N ILE A 90 -6.91 -7.95 0.65
CA ILE A 90 -7.29 -6.64 1.16
C ILE A 90 -7.98 -6.86 2.50
N LYS A 91 -7.60 -6.08 3.51
CA LYS A 91 -8.23 -6.10 4.83
C LYS A 91 -8.96 -4.79 5.12
N GLY A 92 -10.22 -4.91 5.52
CA GLY A 92 -11.03 -3.82 6.04
C GLY A 92 -11.51 -4.11 7.45
N CYS A 93 -11.91 -3.07 8.16
CA CYS A 93 -12.60 -3.19 9.45
C CYS A 93 -13.58 -2.01 9.60
N HIS A 94 -14.50 -2.13 10.56
CA HIS A 94 -15.52 -1.11 10.85
C HIS A 94 -15.04 -0.02 11.82
N GLU A 95 -13.82 -0.13 12.35
CA GLU A 95 -13.30 0.77 13.36
C GLU A 95 -12.36 1.80 12.74
N HIS A 96 -12.58 3.07 13.08
CA HIS A 96 -11.83 4.21 12.56
C HIS A 96 -11.35 5.16 13.67
N ARG A 97 -11.77 4.94 14.92
CA ARG A 97 -11.43 5.80 16.05
C ARG A 97 -10.02 5.51 16.55
N LYS A 98 -9.20 6.57 16.65
CA LYS A 98 -7.84 6.49 17.16
C LYS A 98 -7.80 5.80 18.53
N GLY A 99 -6.91 4.81 18.68
CA GLY A 99 -6.73 4.05 19.92
C GLY A 99 -7.65 2.83 20.07
N MET A 100 -8.69 2.70 19.25
CA MET A 100 -9.55 1.52 19.26
C MET A 100 -8.94 0.38 18.45
N LYS A 101 -9.31 -0.85 18.80
CA LYS A 101 -8.95 -2.07 18.06
C LYS A 101 -10.16 -2.61 17.33
N ALA A 102 -9.93 -3.10 16.11
CA ALA A 102 -10.96 -3.73 15.33
C ALA A 102 -11.40 -5.02 16.04
N LYS A 103 -12.71 -5.16 16.28
CA LYS A 103 -13.28 -6.41 16.79
C LYS A 103 -13.37 -7.49 15.71
N GLU A 104 -13.27 -7.07 14.45
CA GLU A 104 -13.50 -7.92 13.31
C GLU A 104 -12.90 -7.31 12.05
N TRP A 105 -12.47 -8.21 11.17
CA TRP A 105 -11.85 -7.92 9.89
C TRP A 105 -12.62 -8.58 8.75
N TRP A 106 -12.68 -7.87 7.63
CA TRP A 106 -13.24 -8.33 6.38
C TRP A 106 -12.11 -8.50 5.37
N LEU A 107 -12.00 -9.69 4.80
CA LEU A 107 -10.96 -10.04 3.86
C LEU A 107 -11.54 -10.16 2.45
N TYR A 108 -10.87 -9.54 1.49
CA TYR A 108 -11.22 -9.59 0.07
C TYR A 108 -9.98 -9.87 -0.77
N THR A 109 -10.14 -10.38 -1.99
CA THR A 109 -9.01 -10.50 -2.93
C THR A 109 -8.72 -9.18 -3.65
N VAL A 110 -7.47 -8.99 -4.06
CA VAL A 110 -7.06 -7.93 -5.01
C VAL A 110 -7.43 -8.33 -6.43
N ASP A 111 -7.27 -9.60 -6.78
CA ASP A 111 -7.66 -10.19 -8.07
C ASP A 111 -8.29 -11.58 -7.88
N PRO A 112 -9.55 -11.82 -8.29
CA PRO A 112 -10.49 -10.83 -8.83
C PRO A 112 -10.78 -9.73 -7.79
N PRO A 113 -11.01 -8.48 -8.21
CA PRO A 113 -11.10 -7.35 -7.29
C PRO A 113 -12.30 -7.47 -6.35
N ARG A 114 -12.03 -7.31 -5.05
CA ARG A 114 -13.03 -7.24 -3.97
C ARG A 114 -13.94 -8.46 -3.82
N LYS A 115 -13.53 -9.64 -4.32
CA LYS A 115 -14.26 -10.87 -4.00
C LYS A 115 -14.09 -11.16 -2.51
N HIS A 116 -15.20 -11.29 -1.79
CA HIS A 116 -15.19 -11.63 -0.37
C HIS A 116 -14.51 -12.99 -0.15
N VAL A 117 -13.59 -13.03 0.80
CA VAL A 117 -12.88 -14.24 1.22
C VAL A 117 -13.43 -14.72 2.55
N ALA A 118 -13.34 -13.88 3.59
CA ALA A 118 -13.71 -14.26 4.94
C ALA A 118 -14.01 -13.05 5.83
N ARG A 119 -14.65 -13.35 6.96
CA ARG A 119 -14.89 -12.44 8.09
C ARG A 119 -14.28 -13.09 9.33
N VAL A 120 -13.30 -12.44 9.94
CA VAL A 120 -12.50 -13.03 11.04
C VAL A 120 -12.39 -12.07 12.20
N SER A 121 -12.39 -12.57 13.43
CA SER A 121 -12.19 -11.74 14.63
C SER A 121 -10.72 -11.36 14.85
N ARG A 122 -9.79 -12.17 14.34
CA ARG A 122 -8.34 -11.95 14.43
C ARG A 122 -7.68 -12.29 13.11
N LEU A 123 -6.71 -11.47 12.72
CA LEU A 123 -5.85 -11.73 11.57
C LEU A 123 -4.71 -12.67 11.98
N THR A 124 -4.40 -13.63 11.12
CA THR A 124 -3.12 -14.34 11.16
C THR A 124 -1.96 -13.40 10.82
N LYS A 125 -0.72 -13.81 11.13
CA LYS A 125 0.51 -13.07 10.73
C LYS A 125 0.59 -12.84 9.21
N ARG A 126 0.02 -13.74 8.41
CA ARG A 126 -0.05 -13.57 6.96
C ARG A 126 -1.10 -12.56 6.57
N GLU A 127 -2.31 -12.66 7.13
CA GLU A 127 -3.41 -11.73 6.79
C GLU A 127 -3.16 -10.30 7.28
N SER A 128 -2.35 -10.10 8.33
CA SER A 128 -1.94 -8.75 8.74
C SER A 128 -1.17 -8.01 7.64
N LEU A 129 -0.48 -8.73 6.75
CA LEU A 129 0.22 -8.15 5.59
C LEU A 129 -0.73 -7.77 4.44
N ALA A 130 -2.03 -8.06 4.53
CA ALA A 130 -3.00 -7.68 3.50
C ALA A 130 -3.05 -6.17 3.35
N MET A 131 -3.24 -5.67 2.12
CA MET A 131 -3.36 -4.24 1.86
C MET A 131 -4.56 -3.66 2.63
N ASP A 132 -4.44 -2.46 3.19
CA ASP A 132 -5.60 -1.79 3.82
C ASP A 132 -6.66 -1.45 2.76
N SER A 133 -7.95 -1.65 3.08
CA SER A 133 -9.06 -1.47 2.13
C SER A 133 -9.37 -0.02 1.72
N GLY A 134 -8.63 0.95 2.25
CA GLY A 134 -8.82 2.36 1.95
C GLY A 134 -8.17 2.76 0.63
N MET A 135 -8.82 3.68 -0.09
CA MET A 135 -8.14 4.52 -1.08
C MET A 135 -7.55 5.72 -0.32
N PHE A 136 -6.25 5.96 -0.49
CA PHE A 136 -5.54 7.05 0.16
C PHE A 136 -5.18 8.13 -0.85
N ALA A 137 -5.29 9.39 -0.42
CA ALA A 137 -4.65 10.48 -1.13
C ALA A 137 -3.12 10.29 -1.07
N PHE A 138 -2.41 10.90 -2.03
CA PHE A 138 -0.98 10.66 -2.16
C PHE A 138 -0.17 11.21 -1.00
N ASP A 139 -0.60 12.29 -0.33
CA ASP A 139 0.02 12.84 0.87
C ASP A 139 0.09 11.81 2.02
N LEU A 140 -0.99 11.07 2.25
CA LEU A 140 -1.03 9.97 3.21
C LEU A 140 -0.15 8.79 2.77
N THR A 141 -0.04 8.57 1.47
CA THR A 141 0.83 7.53 0.90
C THR A 141 2.31 7.89 1.09
N ALA A 142 2.68 9.13 0.77
CA ALA A 142 4.00 9.71 1.00
C ALA A 142 4.42 9.64 2.46
N LYS A 143 3.52 10.01 3.38
CA LYS A 143 3.74 9.87 4.82
C LYS A 143 4.04 8.42 5.22
N LYS A 144 3.25 7.46 4.73
CA LYS A 144 3.45 6.03 4.99
C LYS A 144 4.78 5.51 4.44
N ILE A 145 5.21 5.98 3.27
CA ILE A 145 6.52 5.65 2.70
C ILE A 145 7.65 6.07 3.65
N HIS A 146 7.61 7.32 4.13
CA HIS A 146 8.61 7.88 5.05
C HIS A 146 8.61 7.19 6.42
N GLU A 147 7.44 6.83 6.92
CA GLU A 147 7.29 6.09 8.19
C GLU A 147 7.70 4.61 8.08
N ASN A 148 8.18 4.15 6.92
CA ASN A 148 8.48 2.74 6.62
C ASN A 148 7.28 1.83 6.95
N TYR A 149 6.08 2.30 6.61
CA TYR A 149 4.84 1.63 6.95
C TYR A 149 4.73 0.26 6.27
N THR A 150 4.38 -0.77 7.05
CA THR A 150 3.95 -2.05 6.50
C THR A 150 2.51 -2.36 6.94
N PRO A 151 1.70 -3.08 6.14
CA PRO A 151 0.27 -3.24 6.46
C PRO A 151 -0.03 -3.94 7.80
N ASP A 152 0.90 -4.74 8.32
CA ASP A 152 0.80 -5.37 9.65
C ASP A 152 0.99 -4.37 10.80
N GLN A 153 1.46 -3.15 10.49
CA GLN A 153 1.53 -2.06 11.45
C GLN A 153 0.21 -1.31 11.60
N ASN A 154 -0.84 -1.65 10.83
CA ASN A 154 -2.15 -1.00 10.91
C ASN A 154 -2.61 -0.84 12.38
N PRO A 155 -2.93 0.39 12.83
CA PRO A 155 -3.14 0.69 14.24
C PRO A 155 -4.37 -0.01 14.84
N PHE A 156 -5.31 -0.47 14.02
CA PHE A 156 -6.51 -1.17 14.47
C PHE A 156 -6.27 -2.66 14.73
N ILE A 157 -5.11 -3.20 14.34
CA ILE A 157 -4.74 -4.59 14.63
C ILE A 157 -4.46 -4.74 16.13
N GLU A 158 -5.11 -5.73 16.73
CA GLU A 158 -4.79 -6.22 18.07
C GLU A 158 -3.46 -6.96 17.99
N ARG A 159 -2.40 -6.37 18.56
CA ARG A 159 -1.13 -7.07 18.73
C ARG A 159 -1.25 -7.85 20.02
N GLY A 160 -1.20 -9.18 19.95
CA GLY A 160 -1.22 -10.02 21.14
C GLY A 160 -0.12 -9.56 22.09
N VAL A 161 -0.50 -9.04 23.26
CA VAL A 161 0.43 -8.93 24.38
C VAL A 161 0.68 -10.36 24.79
N PHE A 162 1.89 -10.87 24.54
CA PHE A 162 2.33 -12.09 25.18
C PHE A 162 2.39 -11.80 26.68
N ARG A 163 1.28 -12.02 27.40
CA ARG A 163 1.32 -12.18 28.84
C ARG A 163 1.99 -13.52 29.06
N GLY A 164 3.32 -13.49 29.14
CA GLY A 164 4.10 -14.65 29.55
C GLY A 164 3.49 -15.20 30.83
N LEU A 165 3.10 -16.47 30.79
CA LEU A 165 2.84 -17.28 31.96
C LEU A 165 4.18 -17.45 32.69
N PHE A 166 4.51 -16.48 33.53
CA PHE A 166 5.44 -16.64 34.65
C PHE A 166 4.82 -15.91 35.84
N SER A 167 4.01 -16.66 36.59
CA SER A 167 3.67 -16.44 37.99
C SER A 167 3.39 -17.80 38.61
#